data_AF-A0A1G3BWR4-F1
#
_entry.id   AF-A0A1G3BWR4-F1
#
_cell.length_a   1.000
_cell.length_b   1.000
_cell.length_c   1.000
_cell.angle_alpha   90.00
_cell.angle_beta   90.00
_cell.angle_gamma   90.00
#
_symmetry.space_group_name_H-M   'P 1'
#
loop_
_entity.id
_entity.type
_entity.pdbx_description
1 polymer ?
#
loop_
_entity_poly.entity_id
_entity_poly.type
_entity_poly.pdbx_seq_one_letter_code
_entity_poly.pdbx_strand_id
1 'polypeptide(L)'
;MNFLKRTVPLLIAFVMGVLMAMQYYVPHKLSQDLLEVVSRWDRIIAGFAVFIGAYSLFHLHWTRIKRKVEGWGYSVFVYFGAIITLIFGFLNGGKFFWNDKQQDTMFDWLYYYVQVPAGATIFSILAFFIASAAYRTFRARTNESTV
;
A
#
# COMPACT_ATOMS: atom_id res chain seq x y z
N MET A 1 9.89 -17.87 24.10
CA MET A 1 8.45 -18.05 23.77
C MET A 1 8.12 -17.41 22.41
N ASN A 2 8.76 -17.87 21.33
CA ASN A 2 8.53 -17.31 19.99
C ASN A 2 7.16 -17.68 19.45
N PHE A 3 6.61 -18.82 19.87
CA PHE A 3 5.29 -19.29 19.46
C PHE A 3 4.18 -18.26 19.78
N LEU A 4 4.07 -17.84 21.04
CA LEU A 4 2.99 -16.93 21.47
C LEU A 4 3.17 -15.49 20.94
N LYS A 5 4.42 -15.01 20.83
CA LYS A 5 4.71 -13.62 20.43
C LYS A 5 4.81 -13.42 18.91
N ARG A 6 5.09 -14.48 18.14
CA ARG A 6 5.32 -14.40 16.68
C ARG A 6 4.41 -15.33 15.90
N THR A 7 4.35 -16.62 16.25
CA THR A 7 3.58 -17.59 15.46
C THR A 7 2.08 -17.35 15.57
N VAL A 8 1.56 -17.11 16.78
CA VAL A 8 0.11 -16.87 16.99
C VAL A 8 -0.38 -15.62 16.24
N PRO A 9 0.25 -14.44 16.35
CA PRO A 9 -0.16 -13.27 15.57
C PRO A 9 -0.10 -13.49 14.06
N LEU A 10 0.96 -14.15 13.57
CA LEU A 10 1.11 -14.47 12.14
C LEU A 10 0.01 -15.41 11.66
N LEU A 11 -0.34 -16.42 12.45
CA LEU A 11 -1.40 -17.37 12.12
C LEU A 11 -2.76 -16.69 12.07
N ILE A 12 -3.06 -15.81 13.03
CA ILE A 12 -4.29 -15.00 13.02
C ILE A 12 -4.34 -14.14 11.76
N ALA A 13 -3.26 -13.40 11.45
CA ALA A 13 -3.20 -12.55 10.28
C ALA A 13 -3.38 -13.34 8.97
N PHE A 14 -2.75 -14.53 8.87
CA PHE A 14 -2.89 -15.41 7.72
C PHE A 14 -4.32 -15.92 7.55
N VAL A 15 -4.93 -16.45 8.60
CA VAL A 15 -6.31 -16.96 8.56
C VAL A 15 -7.30 -15.84 8.22
N MET A 16 -7.15 -14.67 8.83
CA MET A 16 -8.00 -13.50 8.53
C MET A 16 -7.82 -13.05 7.07
N GLY A 17 -6.58 -13.02 6.56
CA GLY A 17 -6.31 -12.66 5.16
C GLY A 17 -6.96 -13.63 4.17
N VAL A 18 -6.82 -14.94 4.40
CA VAL A 18 -7.46 -15.98 3.57
C VAL A 18 -8.98 -15.90 3.65
N LEU A 19 -9.53 -15.71 4.85
CA LEU A 19 -10.97 -15.59 5.07
C LEU A 19 -11.54 -14.37 4.33
N MET A 20 -10.91 -13.19 4.44
CA MET A 20 -11.34 -11.98 3.75
C MET A 20 -11.24 -12.11 2.23
N ALA A 21 -10.20 -12.77 1.72
CA ALA A 21 -10.06 -13.02 0.28
C ALA A 21 -11.19 -13.89 -0.28
N MET A 22 -11.64 -14.91 0.48
CA MET A 22 -12.75 -15.77 0.08
C MET A 22 -14.12 -15.12 0.31
N GLN A 23 -14.27 -14.33 1.37
CA GLN A 23 -15.51 -13.69 1.79
C GLN A 23 -16.17 -12.89 0.65
N TYR A 24 -15.38 -12.14 -0.13
CA TYR A 24 -15.86 -11.33 -1.25
C TYR A 24 -16.67 -12.12 -2.30
N TYR A 25 -16.37 -13.41 -2.49
CA TYR A 25 -17.00 -14.27 -3.50
C TYR A 25 -18.22 -15.06 -2.97
N VAL A 26 -18.55 -14.96 -1.67
CA VAL A 26 -19.63 -15.73 -1.06
C VAL A 26 -20.84 -14.82 -0.77
N PRO A 27 -21.94 -14.91 -1.55
CA PRO A 27 -23.12 -14.06 -1.39
C PRO A 27 -24.07 -14.62 -0.31
N HIS A 28 -23.58 -14.75 0.92
CA HIS A 28 -24.37 -15.24 2.07
C HIS A 28 -24.45 -14.18 3.18
N LYS A 29 -25.52 -14.18 3.99
CA LYS A 29 -25.75 -13.17 5.03
C LYS A 29 -24.58 -13.05 6.02
N LEU A 30 -24.05 -14.17 6.52
CA LEU A 30 -22.89 -14.16 7.42
C LEU A 30 -21.64 -13.54 6.79
N SER A 31 -21.46 -13.70 5.47
CA SER A 31 -20.35 -13.10 4.73
C SER A 31 -20.50 -11.57 4.65
N GLN A 32 -21.72 -11.09 4.37
CA GLN A 32 -22.01 -9.66 4.28
C GLN A 32 -21.92 -8.98 5.65
N ASP A 33 -22.44 -9.61 6.71
CA ASP A 33 -22.36 -9.10 8.09
C ASP A 33 -20.88 -8.97 8.54
N LEU A 34 -20.03 -9.96 8.21
CA LEU A 34 -18.59 -9.90 8.47
C LEU A 34 -17.92 -8.75 7.72
N LEU A 35 -18.23 -8.58 6.43
CA LEU A 35 -17.69 -7.48 5.64
C LEU A 35 -18.10 -6.12 6.22
N GLU A 36 -19.36 -5.96 6.62
CA GLU A 36 -19.85 -4.70 7.19
C GLU A 36 -19.08 -4.34 8.47
N VAL A 37 -18.90 -5.31 9.37
CA VAL A 37 -18.15 -5.12 10.62
C VAL A 37 -16.70 -4.75 10.29
N VAL A 38 -16.03 -5.54 9.44
CA VAL A 38 -14.62 -5.29 9.09
C VAL A 38 -14.44 -3.95 8.39
N SER A 39 -15.29 -3.60 7.42
CA SER A 39 -15.24 -2.30 6.73
C SER A 39 -15.54 -1.12 7.65
N ARG A 40 -16.33 -1.31 8.72
CA ARG A 40 -16.54 -0.26 9.73
C ARG A 40 -15.27 -0.01 10.55
N TRP A 41 -14.63 -1.07 11.02
CA TRP A 41 -13.35 -0.98 11.71
C TRP A 41 -12.25 -0.41 10.81
N ASP A 42 -12.18 -0.88 9.57
CA ASP A 42 -11.21 -0.43 8.57
C ASP A 42 -11.32 1.08 8.33
N ARG A 43 -12.53 1.63 8.16
CA ARG A 43 -12.74 3.08 8.02
C ARG A 43 -12.21 3.89 9.21
N ILE A 44 -12.43 3.40 10.44
CA ILE A 44 -11.93 4.06 11.65
C ILE A 44 -10.40 4.00 11.68
N ILE A 45 -9.82 2.82 11.46
CA ILE A 45 -8.37 2.60 11.48
C ILE A 45 -7.69 3.41 10.37
N ALA A 46 -8.22 3.38 9.15
CA ALA A 46 -7.73 4.11 7.99
C ALA A 46 -7.68 5.62 8.24
N GLY A 47 -8.69 6.17 8.91
CA GLY A 47 -8.72 7.58 9.32
C GLY A 47 -7.48 7.96 10.13
N PHE A 48 -7.13 7.19 11.15
CA PHE A 48 -5.92 7.42 11.95
C PHE A 48 -4.63 7.08 11.18
N ALA A 49 -4.65 6.01 10.39
CA ALA A 49 -3.50 5.53 9.66
C ALA A 49 -2.99 6.55 8.64
N VAL A 50 -3.88 7.33 8.00
CA VAL A 50 -3.48 8.40 7.07
C VAL A 50 -2.62 9.45 7.78
N PHE A 51 -3.00 9.89 8.98
CA PHE A 51 -2.23 10.87 9.74
C PHE A 51 -0.88 10.32 10.19
N ILE A 52 -0.87 9.10 10.75
CA ILE A 52 0.36 8.45 11.21
C ILE A 52 1.30 8.19 10.02
N GLY A 53 0.75 7.74 8.89
CA GLY A 53 1.49 7.49 7.66
C GLY A 53 2.11 8.76 7.09
N ALA A 54 1.34 9.84 6.99
CA ALA A 54 1.84 11.13 6.53
C ALA A 54 2.92 11.69 7.46
N TYR A 55 2.70 11.64 8.78
CA TYR A 55 3.69 12.07 9.77
C TYR A 55 4.98 11.26 9.66
N SER A 56 4.88 9.94 9.60
CA SER A 56 6.04 9.04 9.48
C SER A 56 6.84 9.33 8.21
N LEU A 57 6.16 9.49 7.07
CA LEU A 57 6.79 9.80 5.79
C LEU A 57 7.53 11.14 5.85
N PHE A 58 6.86 12.20 6.27
CA PHE A 58 7.47 13.52 6.36
C PHE A 58 8.58 13.56 7.41
N HIS A 59 8.44 12.89 8.55
CA HIS A 59 9.49 12.83 9.56
C HIS A 59 10.75 12.12 9.04
N LEU A 60 10.57 11.01 8.30
CA LEU A 60 11.68 10.28 7.68
C LEU A 60 12.45 11.16 6.70
N HIS A 61 11.74 11.78 5.75
CA HIS A 61 12.38 12.61 4.72
C HIS A 61 12.97 13.90 5.28
N TRP A 62 12.33 14.51 6.29
CA TRP A 62 12.88 15.66 7.00
C TRP A 62 14.20 15.32 7.68
N THR A 63 14.25 14.16 8.36
CA THR A 63 15.46 13.70 9.06
C THR A 63 16.58 13.42 8.07
N ARG A 64 16.28 12.84 6.90
CA ARG A 64 17.26 12.62 5.83
C ARG A 64 17.84 13.93 5.29
N ILE A 65 16.99 14.94 5.04
CA ILE A 65 17.42 16.27 4.59
C ILE A 65 18.29 16.95 5.64
N LYS A 66 17.83 16.98 6.90
CA LYS A 66 18.56 17.61 8.01
C LYS A 66 19.94 16.97 8.24
N ARG A 67 20.02 15.64 8.14
CA ARG A 67 21.27 14.89 8.33
C ARG A 67 22.14 14.81 7.08
N LYS A 68 21.67 15.34 5.93
CA LYS A 68 22.37 15.30 4.63
C LYS A 68 22.87 13.90 4.29
N VAL A 69 22.07 12.87 4.56
CA VAL A 69 22.43 11.49 4.21
C VAL A 69 22.60 11.35 2.70
N GLU A 70 23.34 10.34 2.25
CA GLU A 70 23.50 10.08 0.82
C GLU A 70 22.12 9.95 0.13
N GLY A 71 21.96 10.62 -1.01
CA GLY A 71 20.67 10.69 -1.70
C GLY A 71 19.61 11.60 -1.05
N TRP A 72 19.97 12.49 -0.12
CA TRP A 72 19.02 13.41 0.51
C TRP A 72 18.22 14.26 -0.49
N GLY A 73 18.80 14.60 -1.64
CA GLY A 73 18.13 15.38 -2.69
C GLY A 73 16.83 14.73 -3.18
N TYR A 74 16.78 13.40 -3.24
CA TYR A 74 15.55 12.68 -3.61
C TYR A 74 14.41 12.87 -2.60
N SER A 75 14.74 13.18 -1.34
CA SER A 75 13.72 13.46 -0.31
C SER A 75 12.98 14.76 -0.55
N VAL A 76 13.55 15.70 -1.31
CA VAL A 76 12.88 16.96 -1.68
C VAL A 76 11.71 16.70 -2.63
N PHE A 77 11.85 15.72 -3.55
CA PHE A 77 10.80 15.36 -4.50
C PHE A 77 9.53 14.84 -3.81
N VAL A 78 9.65 14.25 -2.62
CA VAL A 78 8.50 13.80 -1.83
C VAL A 78 7.64 14.99 -1.41
N TYR A 79 8.26 16.07 -0.93
CA TYR A 79 7.52 17.29 -0.57
C TYR A 79 6.95 18.00 -1.79
N PHE A 80 7.72 18.07 -2.87
CA PHE A 80 7.25 18.68 -4.12
C PHE A 80 6.04 17.93 -4.69
N GLY A 81 6.11 16.60 -4.77
CA GLY A 81 5.00 15.75 -5.20
C GLY A 81 3.79 15.87 -4.29
N ALA A 82 3.99 15.91 -2.96
CA ALA A 82 2.91 16.10 -2.00
C ALA A 82 2.20 17.45 -2.19
N ILE A 83 2.96 18.55 -2.36
CA ILE A 83 2.41 19.89 -2.59
C ILE A 83 1.63 19.94 -3.90
N ILE A 84 2.18 19.42 -5.00
CA ILE A 84 1.48 19.37 -6.30
C ILE A 84 0.17 18.59 -6.19
N THR A 85 0.23 17.41 -5.57
CA THR A 85 -0.95 16.54 -5.39
C THR A 85 -2.02 17.25 -4.58
N LEU A 86 -1.64 17.93 -3.49
CA LEU A 86 -2.56 18.71 -2.66
C LEU A 86 -3.17 19.86 -3.45
N ILE A 87 -2.37 20.65 -4.18
CA ILE A 87 -2.87 21.78 -4.98
C ILE A 87 -3.89 21.29 -6.01
N PHE A 88 -3.59 20.24 -6.77
CA PHE A 88 -4.53 19.71 -7.76
C PHE A 88 -5.76 19.07 -7.13
N GLY A 89 -5.61 18.44 -5.97
CA GLY A 89 -6.74 17.95 -5.17
C GLY A 89 -7.66 19.07 -4.68
N PHE A 90 -7.08 20.17 -4.18
CA PHE A 90 -7.85 21.32 -3.69
C PHE A 90 -8.55 22.11 -4.79
N LEU A 91 -7.94 22.20 -5.97
CA LEU A 91 -8.51 22.88 -7.13
C LEU A 91 -9.69 22.12 -7.75
N ASN A 92 -9.72 20.79 -7.65
CA ASN A 92 -10.82 19.91 -8.06
C ASN A 92 -11.51 20.35 -9.38
N GLY A 93 -10.71 20.51 -10.44
CA GLY A 93 -11.21 20.88 -11.77
C GLY A 93 -11.73 22.33 -11.90
N GLY A 94 -11.32 23.22 -11.00
CA GLY A 94 -11.74 24.63 -10.95
C GLY A 94 -12.90 24.89 -9.98
N LYS A 95 -13.52 23.85 -9.44
CA LYS A 95 -14.48 23.97 -8.33
C LYS A 95 -13.75 23.58 -7.05
N PHE A 96 -13.51 24.55 -6.17
CA PHE A 96 -12.80 24.35 -4.90
C PHE A 96 -13.29 23.10 -4.14
N PHE A 97 -12.43 22.47 -3.33
CA PHE A 97 -12.60 21.14 -2.70
C PHE A 97 -13.91 20.87 -1.94
N TRP A 98 -14.67 21.91 -1.60
CA TRP A 98 -15.98 21.79 -0.95
C TRP A 98 -17.09 21.29 -1.88
N ASN A 99 -16.81 21.21 -3.18
CA ASN A 99 -17.72 20.67 -4.18
C ASN A 99 -17.42 19.20 -4.44
N ASP A 100 -18.42 18.49 -4.98
CA ASP A 100 -18.23 17.11 -5.42
C ASP A 100 -17.04 16.98 -6.38
N LYS A 101 -16.34 15.85 -6.26
CA LYS A 101 -15.19 15.53 -7.09
C LYS A 101 -15.58 15.62 -8.57
N GLN A 102 -14.92 16.50 -9.31
CA GLN A 102 -15.08 16.56 -10.76
C GLN A 102 -14.34 15.38 -11.41
N GLN A 103 -14.84 14.93 -12.56
CA GLN A 103 -14.16 13.92 -13.37
C GLN A 103 -13.14 14.61 -14.29
N ASP A 104 -12.15 13.86 -14.76
CA ASP A 104 -11.10 14.31 -15.68
C ASP A 104 -10.33 15.56 -15.20
N THR A 105 -10.06 15.61 -13.90
CA THR A 105 -9.28 16.70 -13.29
C THR A 105 -7.78 16.47 -13.45
N MET A 106 -6.99 17.52 -13.20
CA MET A 106 -5.53 17.40 -13.13
C MET A 106 -5.08 16.42 -12.03
N PHE A 107 -5.88 16.26 -10.97
CA PHE A 107 -5.66 15.25 -9.95
C PHE A 107 -5.82 13.83 -10.52
N ASP A 108 -6.86 13.59 -11.34
CA ASP A 108 -7.06 12.30 -12.01
C ASP A 108 -5.92 11.99 -12.99
N TRP A 109 -5.46 13.00 -13.73
CA TRP A 109 -4.30 12.84 -14.61
C TRP A 109 -3.05 12.41 -13.81
N LEU A 110 -2.76 13.08 -12.69
CA LEU A 110 -1.64 12.71 -11.83
C LEU A 110 -1.80 11.28 -11.29
N TYR A 111 -3.00 10.90 -10.90
CA TYR A 111 -3.30 9.55 -10.43
C TYR A 111 -3.02 8.50 -11.52
N TYR A 112 -3.65 8.63 -12.69
CA TYR A 112 -3.56 7.63 -13.75
C TYR A 112 -2.21 7.56 -14.46
N TYR A 113 -1.52 8.70 -14.60
CA TYR A 113 -0.27 8.76 -15.39
C TYR A 113 1.00 8.81 -14.55
N VAL A 114 0.90 9.07 -13.24
CA VAL A 114 2.07 9.08 -12.35
C VAL A 114 1.94 8.04 -11.25
N GLN A 115 0.88 8.08 -10.46
CA GLN A 115 0.74 7.19 -9.30
C GLN A 115 0.51 5.73 -9.70
N VAL A 116 -0.39 5.46 -10.65
CA VAL A 116 -0.70 4.09 -11.11
C VAL A 116 0.52 3.40 -11.74
N PRO A 117 1.25 4.01 -12.70
CA PRO A 117 2.45 3.39 -13.27
C PRO A 117 3.56 3.21 -12.24
N ALA A 118 3.78 4.20 -11.35
CA ALA A 118 4.79 4.08 -10.29
C ALA A 118 4.47 2.94 -9.30
N GLY A 119 3.18 2.74 -8.98
CA GLY A 119 2.76 1.57 -8.20
C GLY A 119 3.01 0.26 -8.95
N ALA A 120 2.65 0.21 -10.23
CA ALA A 120 2.84 -0.97 -11.07
C ALA A 120 4.31 -1.38 -11.22
N THR A 121 5.25 -0.44 -11.30
CA THR A 121 6.69 -0.76 -11.38
C THR A 121 7.19 -1.40 -10.09
N ILE A 122 6.76 -0.92 -8.92
CA ILE A 122 7.12 -1.51 -7.62
C ILE A 122 6.64 -2.96 -7.55
N PHE A 123 5.38 -3.22 -7.90
CA PHE A 123 4.83 -4.59 -7.87
C PHE A 123 5.46 -5.50 -8.93
N SER A 124 5.72 -4.99 -10.13
CA SER A 124 6.38 -5.73 -11.20
C SER A 124 7.80 -6.16 -10.80
N ILE A 125 8.59 -5.23 -10.25
CA ILE A 125 9.95 -5.49 -9.76
C ILE A 125 9.90 -6.50 -8.61
N LEU A 126 8.96 -6.34 -7.66
CA LEU A 126 8.78 -7.28 -6.56
C LEU A 126 8.46 -8.69 -7.07
N ALA A 127 7.50 -8.82 -7.99
CA ALA A 127 7.13 -10.11 -8.59
C ALA A 127 8.32 -10.76 -9.32
N PHE A 128 9.07 -9.99 -10.10
CA PHE A 128 10.27 -10.46 -10.77
C PHE A 128 11.31 -11.00 -9.78
N PHE A 129 11.57 -10.28 -8.68
CA PHE A 129 12.53 -10.73 -7.66
C PHE A 129 12.06 -11.97 -6.91
N ILE A 130 10.76 -12.07 -6.59
CA ILE A 130 10.19 -13.28 -5.97
C ILE A 130 10.35 -14.48 -6.90
N ALA A 131 9.98 -14.35 -8.18
CA ALA A 131 10.12 -15.41 -9.16
C ALA A 131 11.60 -15.81 -9.37
N SER A 132 12.49 -14.83 -9.47
CA SER A 132 13.94 -15.05 -9.60
C SER A 132 14.53 -15.77 -8.39
N ALA A 133 14.11 -15.40 -7.17
CA ALA A 133 14.52 -16.07 -5.95
C ALA A 133 13.97 -17.50 -5.87
N ALA A 134 12.68 -17.68 -6.17
CA ALA A 134 12.03 -18.99 -6.22
C ALA A 134 12.72 -19.93 -7.21
N TYR A 135 13.02 -19.46 -8.43
CA TYR A 135 13.78 -20.25 -9.41
C TYR A 135 15.14 -20.69 -8.87
N ARG A 136 15.89 -19.79 -8.23
CA ARG A 136 17.19 -20.14 -7.61
C ARG A 136 17.05 -21.15 -6.47
N THR A 137 15.98 -21.11 -5.69
CA THR A 137 15.76 -22.03 -4.55
C THR A 137 15.17 -23.37 -4.95
N PHE A 138 14.34 -23.41 -6.01
CA PHE A 138 13.69 -24.63 -6.50
C PHE A 138 14.45 -25.32 -7.64
N ARG A 139 15.56 -24.74 -8.14
CA ARG A 139 16.44 -25.42 -9.09
C ARG A 139 17.15 -26.58 -8.40
N ALA A 140 16.56 -27.77 -8.49
CA ALA A 140 17.13 -29.04 -8.04
C ALA A 140 18.56 -29.19 -8.56
N ARG A 141 19.51 -29.49 -7.67
CA ARG A 141 20.94 -29.54 -7.99
C ARG A 141 21.39 -30.95 -8.41
N THR A 142 20.53 -31.97 -8.29
CA THR A 142 20.82 -33.36 -8.70
C THR A 142 19.55 -34.21 -8.87
N ASN A 143 19.60 -35.22 -9.75
CA ASN A 143 18.47 -36.09 -10.13
C ASN A 143 17.95 -37.03 -9.02
N GLU A 144 18.61 -37.08 -7.86
CA GLU A 144 18.20 -37.91 -6.70
C GLU A 144 17.08 -37.28 -5.86
N SER A 145 16.60 -36.09 -6.23
CA SER A 145 15.62 -35.30 -5.45
C SER A 145 14.19 -35.36 -6.02
N THR A 146 13.83 -36.42 -6.75
CA THR A 146 12.48 -36.59 -7.35
C THR A 146 11.72 -37.77 -6.74
N VAL A 147 12.18 -38.31 -5.61
CA VAL A 147 11.40 -39.24 -4.77
C VAL A 147 11.22 -38.66 -3.38
#